data_AF-A0A9Q3V1D2-F1
#
_entry.id   AF-A0A9Q3V1D2-F1
#
_cell.length_a   1.000
_cell.length_b   1.000
_cell.length_c   1.000
_cell.angle_alpha   90.00
_cell.angle_beta   90.00
_cell.angle_gamma   90.00
#
_symmetry.space_group_name_H-M   'P 1'
#
loop_
_entity.id
_entity.type
_entity.pdbx_description
1 polymer ?
#
loop_
_entity_poly.entity_id
_entity_poly.type
_entity_poly.pdbx_seq_one_letter_code
_entity_poly.pdbx_strand_id
1 'polypeptide(L)'
;MEKFLRKNAWNKEGTFENPDLLWYAKAVAEMQSRKLDDPTSWWFFAAIHGENIAGDPSGIDWNTIKSPPKVPVSPVPPISITDKYWNQCQHQTWYFAPWHRGYLMALEIQIRTIIIQLNGPEDWALPYWNYFNGEKENKIPPAFTQSFLPDQKTPNPLFVTERHGPDNDGNIYIKLFKDGKPRVTQNCELKTVYEGNENCFGGPNTHFSHYGTIFPADSLETNPHNFVHNDVGGVAAGNEGIMSDPNTAALDPIFYLHHCNIDRMWGSWNKKGNSNPSDAEWLGGPGKMGEREFVMPVADGKEWVYTPNDVTNLDSLDYSYDNLETQTESIVSDTAVERLKRLGILVQDNIQLKDDIMDNNDKQTELVGANKGSFEITNRVTNTKVDFSDKALKKVSKSFLKASLEEVPDRVYLLLENVKGNVNANTLEVSVNNQHAGFISLFGLRNASLDDSHGGGNGLTFSLDITNIIDDLHLENNLENINSLNVSVAPDNEILSDTKITVGRVSVYREKQ
;
A
#
# COMPACT_ATOMS: atom_id res chain seq x y z
N MET A 1 -18.40 18.65 14.32
CA MET A 1 -17.27 19.46 14.80
C MET A 1 -16.26 18.48 15.33
N GLU A 2 -15.07 18.48 14.74
CA GLU A 2 -13.98 17.55 15.06
C GLU A 2 -13.64 17.65 16.56
N LYS A 3 -13.53 16.49 17.23
CA LYS A 3 -13.20 16.38 18.65
C LYS A 3 -11.78 15.90 18.87
N PHE A 4 -11.27 15.07 17.95
CA PHE A 4 -9.99 14.39 18.09
C PHE A 4 -9.06 14.80 16.95
N LEU A 5 -7.85 15.23 17.28
CA LEU A 5 -6.88 15.70 16.28
C LEU A 5 -5.68 14.76 16.25
N ARG A 6 -5.59 13.95 15.19
CA ARG A 6 -4.42 13.11 14.91
C ARG A 6 -3.25 14.01 14.53
N LYS A 7 -2.14 13.86 15.25
CA LYS A 7 -0.94 14.69 15.10
C LYS A 7 0.24 13.88 14.60
N ASN A 8 1.19 14.57 13.99
CA ASN A 8 2.39 13.92 13.49
C ASN A 8 3.19 13.25 14.64
N ALA A 9 3.52 11.97 14.46
CA ALA A 9 4.33 11.21 15.40
C ALA A 9 5.71 11.84 15.63
N TRP A 10 6.26 12.52 14.62
CA TRP A 10 7.55 13.21 14.71
C TRP A 10 7.54 14.54 15.47
N ASN A 11 6.37 15.01 15.91
CA ASN A 11 6.31 16.10 16.88
C ASN A 11 7.20 15.78 18.09
N LYS A 12 7.89 16.79 18.63
CA LYS A 12 8.89 16.61 19.71
C LYS A 12 9.96 15.56 19.37
N GLU A 13 10.48 15.66 18.15
CA GLU A 13 11.55 14.81 17.63
C GLU A 13 11.22 13.30 17.60
N GLY A 14 9.93 12.94 17.62
CA GLY A 14 9.48 11.55 17.63
C GLY A 14 9.86 10.77 18.90
N THR A 15 10.24 11.48 19.96
CA THR A 15 10.58 10.89 21.26
C THR A 15 9.35 10.82 22.17
N PHE A 16 9.49 10.24 23.36
CA PHE A 16 8.45 10.27 24.40
C PHE A 16 8.20 11.65 25.03
N GLU A 17 8.94 12.70 24.63
CA GLU A 17 8.53 14.08 24.90
C GLU A 17 7.25 14.44 24.14
N ASN A 18 6.92 13.70 23.07
CA ASN A 18 5.61 13.70 22.46
C ASN A 18 4.61 12.96 23.38
N PRO A 19 3.65 13.66 24.03
CA PRO A 19 2.71 13.03 24.93
C PRO A 19 1.82 12.00 24.22
N ASP A 20 1.52 12.19 22.93
CA ASP A 20 0.67 11.27 22.17
C ASP A 20 1.33 9.90 22.06
N LEU A 21 2.65 9.85 21.83
CA LEU A 21 3.44 8.61 21.77
C LEU A 21 3.62 7.96 23.15
N LEU A 22 3.79 8.76 24.21
CA LEU A 22 3.90 8.22 25.56
C LEU A 22 2.60 7.56 26.03
N TRP A 23 1.45 8.20 25.76
CA TRP A 23 0.15 7.63 26.10
C TRP A 23 -0.23 6.45 25.21
N TYR A 24 0.14 6.50 23.93
CA TYR A 24 0.06 5.35 23.02
C TYR A 24 0.80 4.15 23.61
N ALA A 25 2.08 4.31 23.97
CA ALA A 25 2.85 3.23 24.57
C ALA A 25 2.17 2.64 25.82
N LYS A 26 1.73 3.48 26.77
CA LYS A 26 1.08 3.00 28.00
C LYS A 26 -0.17 2.17 27.73
N ALA A 27 -1.01 2.59 26.80
CA ALA A 27 -2.22 1.86 26.45
C ALA A 27 -1.94 0.59 25.65
N VAL A 28 -0.96 0.63 24.74
CA VAL A 28 -0.48 -0.57 24.03
C VAL A 28 0.03 -1.62 25.02
N ALA A 29 0.78 -1.24 26.07
CA ALA A 29 1.19 -2.18 27.12
C ALA A 29 -0.01 -2.84 27.82
N GLU A 30 -1.06 -2.08 28.09
CA GLU A 30 -2.27 -2.60 28.74
C GLU A 30 -3.00 -3.58 27.80
N MET A 31 -3.20 -3.22 26.53
CA MET A 31 -3.80 -4.12 25.53
C MET A 31 -2.97 -5.39 25.30
N GLN A 32 -1.64 -5.30 25.30
CA GLN A 32 -0.73 -6.44 25.15
C GLN A 32 -0.72 -7.36 26.37
N SER A 33 -1.12 -6.86 27.56
CA SER A 33 -1.23 -7.66 28.78
C SER A 33 -2.46 -8.58 28.79
N ARG A 34 -3.44 -8.31 27.92
CA ARG A 34 -4.67 -9.10 27.75
C ARG A 34 -4.39 -10.36 26.92
N LYS A 35 -5.28 -11.35 27.02
CA LYS A 35 -5.16 -12.63 26.32
C LYS A 35 -5.63 -12.51 24.86
N LEU A 36 -5.18 -13.43 24.00
CA LEU A 36 -5.58 -13.48 22.59
C LEU A 36 -7.10 -13.63 22.40
N ASP A 37 -7.80 -14.33 23.30
CA ASP A 37 -9.25 -14.50 23.23
C ASP A 37 -10.06 -13.29 23.72
N ASP A 38 -9.41 -12.26 24.24
CA ASP A 38 -10.05 -11.02 24.65
C ASP A 38 -10.21 -10.10 23.42
N PRO A 39 -11.45 -9.75 23.01
CA PRO A 39 -11.72 -8.90 21.84
C PRO A 39 -11.20 -7.46 22.00
N THR A 40 -10.70 -7.12 23.17
CA THR A 40 -10.11 -5.82 23.48
C THR A 40 -8.59 -5.88 23.64
N SER A 41 -7.96 -7.03 23.36
CA SER A 41 -6.50 -7.19 23.39
C SER A 41 -5.83 -6.67 22.12
N TRP A 42 -4.53 -6.38 22.24
CA TRP A 42 -3.68 -6.03 21.10
C TRP A 42 -3.65 -7.14 20.05
N TRP A 43 -3.56 -8.38 20.54
CA TRP A 43 -3.42 -9.58 19.74
C TRP A 43 -4.67 -9.90 18.94
N PHE A 44 -5.85 -9.69 19.54
CA PHE A 44 -7.11 -9.84 18.85
C PHE A 44 -7.25 -8.81 17.73
N PHE A 45 -6.88 -7.54 17.98
CA PHE A 45 -6.86 -6.52 16.93
C PHE A 45 -5.89 -6.88 15.80
N ALA A 46 -4.68 -7.33 16.12
CA ALA A 46 -3.74 -7.82 15.11
C ALA A 46 -4.34 -8.95 14.25
N ALA A 47 -5.05 -9.90 14.87
CA ALA A 47 -5.72 -11.00 14.16
C ALA A 47 -6.92 -10.55 13.32
N ILE A 48 -7.55 -9.40 13.61
CA ILE A 48 -8.57 -8.80 12.72
C ILE A 48 -7.96 -8.49 11.36
N HIS A 49 -6.74 -7.94 11.36
CA HIS A 49 -6.02 -7.66 10.13
C HIS A 49 -5.62 -8.97 9.44
N GLY A 50 -4.93 -9.87 10.15
CA GLY A 50 -4.56 -11.19 9.64
C GLY A 50 -3.75 -11.95 10.69
N GLU A 51 -3.76 -13.28 10.63
CA GLU A 51 -3.02 -14.13 11.55
C GLU A 51 -2.50 -15.41 10.88
N ASN A 52 -1.46 -16.00 11.49
CA ASN A 52 -1.05 -17.37 11.24
C ASN A 52 -0.67 -18.04 12.57
N ILE A 53 -1.66 -18.34 13.39
CA ILE A 53 -1.48 -19.05 14.68
C ILE A 53 -1.54 -20.56 14.53
N ALA A 54 -2.10 -21.06 13.42
CA ALA A 54 -2.21 -22.48 13.13
C ALA A 54 -0.87 -23.11 12.66
N GLY A 55 0.15 -22.27 12.41
CA GLY A 55 1.46 -22.71 11.94
C GLY A 55 1.43 -23.18 10.49
N ASP A 56 0.65 -22.51 9.65
CA ASP A 56 0.71 -22.74 8.20
C ASP A 56 2.14 -22.46 7.72
N PRO A 57 2.84 -23.43 7.10
CA PRO A 57 4.20 -23.24 6.59
C PRO A 57 4.30 -22.17 5.50
N SER A 58 3.17 -21.71 4.98
CA SER A 58 3.05 -20.64 3.98
C SER A 58 2.86 -19.25 4.58
N GLY A 59 3.25 -19.01 5.83
CA GLY A 59 3.29 -17.68 6.43
C GLY A 59 4.24 -17.62 7.62
N ILE A 60 4.42 -16.42 8.18
CA ILE A 60 5.18 -16.27 9.43
C ILE A 60 4.30 -16.78 10.59
N ASP A 61 4.67 -17.92 11.17
CA ASP A 61 3.98 -18.50 12.33
C ASP A 61 4.19 -17.62 13.56
N TRP A 62 3.08 -17.14 14.15
CA TRP A 62 3.09 -16.30 15.34
C TRP A 62 3.86 -16.92 16.51
N ASN A 63 3.86 -18.24 16.65
CA ASN A 63 4.57 -18.96 17.70
C ASN A 63 6.11 -18.95 17.53
N THR A 64 6.60 -18.59 16.33
CA THR A 64 8.02 -18.51 16.03
C THR A 64 8.61 -17.10 16.20
N ILE A 65 7.75 -16.09 16.34
CA ILE A 65 8.15 -14.69 16.55
C ILE A 65 8.78 -14.56 17.95
N LYS A 66 10.02 -14.07 18.00
CA LYS A 66 10.81 -13.97 19.25
C LYS A 66 10.87 -12.54 19.78
N SER A 67 10.39 -11.57 18.99
CA SER A 67 10.39 -10.16 19.32
C SER A 67 9.78 -9.92 20.69
N PRO A 68 10.32 -8.98 21.49
CA PRO A 68 9.47 -8.27 22.41
C PRO A 68 8.43 -7.46 21.60
N PRO A 69 7.19 -7.34 22.07
CA PRO A 69 6.54 -8.16 23.09
C PRO A 69 6.27 -9.60 22.60
N LYS A 70 6.28 -10.57 23.52
CA LYS A 70 5.97 -11.97 23.19
C LYS A 70 4.53 -12.08 22.66
N VAL A 71 4.40 -12.60 21.43
CA VAL A 71 3.12 -12.82 20.77
C VAL A 71 2.44 -14.09 21.33
N PRO A 72 1.21 -14.02 21.86
CA PRO A 72 0.47 -15.20 22.32
C PRO A 72 -0.28 -15.87 21.16
N VAL A 73 -0.37 -17.20 21.23
CA VAL A 73 -1.20 -18.03 20.32
C VAL A 73 -2.33 -18.75 21.05
N SER A 74 -2.55 -18.42 22.33
CA SER A 74 -3.59 -19.05 23.16
C SER A 74 -3.99 -18.18 24.38
N PRO A 75 -5.17 -18.41 24.97
CA PRO A 75 -6.29 -19.18 24.40
C PRO A 75 -6.83 -18.56 23.11
N VAL A 76 -7.34 -19.39 22.21
CA VAL A 76 -7.97 -18.96 20.95
C VAL A 76 -9.46 -18.75 21.21
N PRO A 77 -10.10 -17.67 20.69
CA PRO A 77 -11.54 -17.50 20.78
C PRO A 77 -12.31 -18.69 20.17
N PRO A 78 -13.60 -18.86 20.50
CA PRO A 78 -14.47 -19.79 19.79
C PRO A 78 -14.52 -19.49 18.28
N ILE A 79 -14.73 -20.53 17.46
CA ILE A 79 -14.79 -20.41 15.99
C ILE A 79 -15.80 -19.35 15.54
N SER A 80 -16.94 -19.22 16.20
CA SER A 80 -17.93 -18.18 15.87
C SER A 80 -17.40 -16.75 16.00
N ILE A 81 -16.39 -16.53 16.84
CA ILE A 81 -15.74 -15.24 17.04
C ILE A 81 -14.61 -15.06 16.02
N THR A 82 -13.75 -16.07 15.84
CA THR A 82 -12.66 -15.99 14.84
C THR A 82 -13.24 -15.86 13.44
N ASP A 83 -14.27 -16.63 13.10
CA ASP A 83 -14.99 -16.52 11.84
C ASP A 83 -15.56 -15.12 11.68
N LYS A 84 -16.04 -14.45 12.73
CA LYS A 84 -16.64 -13.12 12.59
C LYS A 84 -15.60 -12.02 12.41
N TYR A 85 -14.50 -12.07 13.16
CA TYR A 85 -13.60 -10.92 13.33
C TYR A 85 -12.21 -11.06 12.73
N TRP A 86 -11.67 -12.27 12.58
CA TRP A 86 -10.27 -12.46 12.20
C TRP A 86 -10.07 -12.63 10.70
N ASN A 87 -8.91 -12.25 10.18
CA ASN A 87 -8.55 -12.35 8.76
C ASN A 87 -9.54 -11.58 7.86
N GLN A 88 -9.84 -10.34 8.25
CA GLN A 88 -10.89 -9.50 7.63
C GLN A 88 -10.35 -8.36 6.78
N CYS A 89 -9.05 -8.14 6.80
CA CYS A 89 -8.45 -7.00 6.10
C CYS A 89 -8.80 -6.98 4.63
N GLN A 90 -9.15 -5.80 4.09
CA GLN A 90 -9.40 -5.64 2.67
C GLN A 90 -8.12 -5.16 1.97
N HIS A 91 -7.65 -5.95 1.00
CA HIS A 91 -6.43 -5.70 0.22
C HIS A 91 -6.69 -6.01 -1.27
N GLN A 92 -6.13 -5.19 -2.15
CA GLN A 92 -6.34 -5.20 -3.60
C GLN A 92 -7.82 -5.08 -3.97
N THR A 93 -8.52 -4.20 -3.26
CA THR A 93 -9.95 -3.91 -3.47
C THR A 93 -10.20 -2.42 -3.30
N TRP A 94 -11.26 -1.91 -3.92
CA TRP A 94 -11.85 -0.59 -3.66
C TRP A 94 -12.29 -0.35 -2.20
N TYR A 95 -12.28 -1.38 -1.34
CA TYR A 95 -12.60 -1.30 0.07
C TYR A 95 -11.37 -1.10 0.97
N PHE A 96 -10.15 -1.10 0.42
CA PHE A 96 -8.91 -0.94 1.19
C PHE A 96 -8.96 0.27 2.14
N ALA A 97 -9.23 1.47 1.61
CA ALA A 97 -9.27 2.69 2.41
C ALA A 97 -10.41 2.72 3.47
N PRO A 98 -11.70 2.48 3.13
CA PRO A 98 -12.77 2.51 4.12
C PRO A 98 -12.64 1.43 5.20
N TRP A 99 -12.14 0.23 4.87
CA TRP A 99 -11.94 -0.82 5.86
C TRP A 99 -10.87 -0.44 6.88
N HIS A 100 -9.71 0.05 6.42
CA HIS A 100 -8.63 0.48 7.31
C HIS A 100 -9.02 1.69 8.16
N ARG A 101 -9.81 2.64 7.61
CA ARG A 101 -10.35 3.76 8.40
C ARG A 101 -11.20 3.29 9.57
N GLY A 102 -12.16 2.40 9.33
CA GLY A 102 -12.99 1.85 10.41
C GLY A 102 -12.19 1.01 11.41
N TYR A 103 -11.18 0.27 10.95
CA TYR A 103 -10.26 -0.47 11.81
C TYR A 103 -9.48 0.45 12.76
N LEU A 104 -8.89 1.53 12.22
CA LEU A 104 -8.17 2.53 13.01
C LEU A 104 -9.10 3.23 14.02
N MET A 105 -10.32 3.59 13.62
CA MET A 105 -11.31 4.20 14.52
C MET A 105 -11.65 3.28 15.70
N ALA A 106 -11.89 1.99 15.44
CA ALA A 106 -12.19 1.03 16.49
C ALA A 106 -11.03 0.86 17.48
N LEU A 107 -9.79 0.74 16.99
CA LEU A 107 -8.59 0.68 17.84
C LEU A 107 -8.40 1.97 18.65
N GLU A 108 -8.55 3.12 18.00
CA GLU A 108 -8.39 4.43 18.64
C GLU A 108 -9.37 4.60 19.81
N ILE A 109 -10.62 4.16 19.66
CA ILE A 109 -11.62 4.17 20.75
C ILE A 109 -11.14 3.31 21.94
N GLN A 110 -10.60 2.12 21.68
CA GLN A 110 -10.09 1.24 22.74
C GLN A 110 -8.90 1.87 23.46
N ILE A 111 -7.92 2.36 22.71
CA ILE A 111 -6.73 2.99 23.26
C ILE A 111 -7.09 4.23 24.07
N ARG A 112 -7.96 5.11 23.53
CA ARG A 112 -8.44 6.30 24.24
C ARG A 112 -9.15 5.93 25.53
N THR A 113 -10.01 4.91 25.51
CA THR A 113 -10.70 4.42 26.71
C THR A 113 -9.71 4.02 27.80
N ILE A 114 -8.65 3.29 27.44
CA ILE A 114 -7.59 2.89 28.36
C ILE A 114 -6.82 4.10 28.87
N ILE A 115 -6.46 5.04 27.99
CA ILE A 115 -5.74 6.27 28.37
C ILE A 115 -6.54 7.06 29.41
N ILE A 116 -7.85 7.21 29.23
CA ILE A 116 -8.73 7.89 30.19
C ILE A 116 -8.75 7.15 31.54
N GLN A 117 -8.84 5.81 31.53
CA GLN A 117 -8.79 5.00 32.75
C GLN A 117 -7.43 5.12 33.48
N LEU A 118 -6.36 5.36 32.74
CA LEU A 118 -5.02 5.63 33.27
C LEU A 118 -4.81 7.11 33.67
N ASN A 119 -5.87 7.93 33.70
CA ASN A 119 -5.86 9.37 33.99
C ASN A 119 -5.04 10.19 32.98
N GLY A 120 -5.03 9.76 31.72
CA GLY A 120 -4.48 10.49 30.59
C GLY A 120 -5.48 11.44 29.93
N PRO A 121 -5.08 12.10 28.83
CA PRO A 121 -5.91 13.08 28.14
C PRO A 121 -7.14 12.45 27.49
N GLU A 122 -8.32 13.03 27.74
CA GLU A 122 -9.60 12.60 27.16
C GLU A 122 -9.71 12.85 25.65
N ASP A 123 -8.95 13.83 25.15
CA ASP A 123 -8.89 14.24 23.75
C ASP A 123 -7.79 13.52 22.94
N TRP A 124 -7.17 12.48 23.49
CA TRP A 124 -6.13 11.72 22.81
C TRP A 124 -6.61 11.15 21.46
N ALA A 125 -5.76 11.21 20.44
CA ALA A 125 -6.00 10.63 19.13
C ALA A 125 -4.75 9.89 18.65
N LEU A 126 -4.93 8.89 17.77
CA LEU A 126 -3.81 8.15 17.19
C LEU A 126 -2.88 9.13 16.44
N PRO A 127 -1.56 9.08 16.66
CA PRO A 127 -0.64 9.82 15.83
C PRO A 127 -0.51 9.19 14.44
N TYR A 128 0.02 9.95 13.47
CA TYR A 128 0.36 9.44 12.14
C TYR A 128 1.85 9.64 11.85
N TRP A 129 2.47 8.70 11.12
CA TRP A 129 3.87 8.82 10.75
C TRP A 129 4.02 9.49 9.37
N ASN A 130 4.42 10.76 9.34
CA ASN A 130 4.58 11.52 8.11
C ASN A 130 5.96 11.34 7.45
N TYR A 131 6.21 10.15 6.90
CA TYR A 131 7.50 9.82 6.29
C TYR A 131 7.89 10.63 5.03
N PHE A 132 7.03 11.53 4.56
CA PHE A 132 7.34 12.44 3.44
C PHE A 132 7.85 13.81 3.87
N ASN A 133 7.86 14.14 5.17
CA ASN A 133 8.29 15.45 5.64
C ASN A 133 9.82 15.55 5.84
N GLY A 134 10.57 15.15 4.81
CA GLY A 134 12.04 15.21 4.76
C GLY A 134 12.79 14.03 5.42
N GLU A 135 14.12 14.04 5.29
CA GLU A 135 15.05 12.95 5.70
C GLU A 135 15.07 12.64 7.21
N LYS A 136 14.47 13.51 8.02
CA LYS A 136 14.31 13.25 9.45
C LYS A 136 13.07 12.39 9.67
N GLU A 137 11.94 12.80 9.11
CA GLU A 137 10.65 12.19 9.40
C GLU A 137 10.40 10.90 8.63
N ASN A 138 11.16 10.65 7.56
CA ASN A 138 11.17 9.33 6.90
C ASN A 138 11.80 8.23 7.77
N LYS A 139 12.47 8.55 8.88
CA LYS A 139 12.96 7.56 9.85
C LYS A 139 11.82 7.18 10.80
N ILE A 140 11.88 5.97 11.36
CA ILE A 140 10.93 5.59 12.42
C ILE A 140 11.07 6.55 13.61
N PRO A 141 9.98 6.99 14.28
CA PRO A 141 10.09 7.83 15.45
C PRO A 141 10.94 7.15 16.55
N PRO A 142 11.91 7.83 17.19
CA PRO A 142 12.78 7.25 18.22
C PRO A 142 12.06 6.56 19.38
N ALA A 143 10.82 6.94 19.69
CA ALA A 143 9.99 6.26 20.69
C ALA A 143 9.77 4.76 20.39
N PHE A 144 9.92 4.32 19.14
CA PHE A 144 9.75 2.92 18.73
C PHE A 144 11.06 2.12 18.78
N THR A 145 12.21 2.76 18.96
CA THR A 145 13.54 2.10 18.98
C THR A 145 14.16 2.01 20.38
N GLN A 146 13.63 2.76 21.35
CA GLN A 146 14.06 2.71 22.74
C GLN A 146 13.52 1.45 23.43
N SER A 147 14.38 0.67 24.11
CA SER A 147 13.94 -0.56 24.78
C SER A 147 13.13 -0.34 26.07
N PHE A 148 13.14 0.88 26.63
CA PHE A 148 12.44 1.25 27.85
C PHE A 148 11.65 2.55 27.69
N LEU A 149 10.59 2.71 28.48
CA LEU A 149 9.89 3.98 28.66
C LEU A 149 10.80 5.02 29.37
N PRO A 150 10.40 6.31 29.45
CA PRO A 150 11.23 7.37 30.04
C PRO A 150 11.70 7.14 31.49
N ASP A 151 11.05 6.24 32.24
CA ASP A 151 11.47 5.85 33.57
C ASP A 151 12.73 4.96 33.60
N GLN A 152 13.21 4.55 32.41
CA GLN A 152 14.37 3.67 32.17
C GLN A 152 14.27 2.30 32.85
N LYS A 153 13.05 1.87 33.20
CA LYS A 153 12.79 0.63 33.94
C LYS A 153 11.71 -0.20 33.30
N THR A 154 10.63 0.43 32.87
CA THR A 154 9.49 -0.25 32.26
C THR A 154 9.82 -0.58 30.81
N PRO A 155 9.78 -1.85 30.38
CA PRO A 155 9.99 -2.23 28.98
C PRO A 155 9.05 -1.45 28.06
N ASN A 156 9.57 -0.99 26.93
CA ASN A 156 8.77 -0.25 25.97
C ASN A 156 7.91 -1.20 25.13
N PRO A 157 6.57 -1.12 25.19
CA PRO A 157 5.67 -1.96 24.39
C PRO A 157 5.69 -1.62 22.88
N LEU A 158 6.29 -0.49 22.49
CA LEU A 158 6.47 -0.07 21.10
C LEU A 158 7.78 -0.61 20.48
N PHE A 159 8.67 -1.19 21.30
CA PHE A 159 9.94 -1.72 20.85
C PHE A 159 9.78 -3.14 20.29
N VAL A 160 10.17 -3.31 19.03
CA VAL A 160 10.08 -4.56 18.26
C VAL A 160 11.43 -4.80 17.57
N THR A 161 11.96 -6.02 17.66
CA THR A 161 13.26 -6.40 17.07
C THR A 161 13.13 -6.99 15.66
N GLU A 162 11.92 -7.41 15.28
CA GLU A 162 11.60 -7.99 13.97
C GLU A 162 11.28 -6.90 12.94
N ARG A 163 12.02 -5.79 13.04
CA ARG A 163 12.11 -4.73 12.03
C ARG A 163 13.53 -4.76 11.48
N HIS A 164 13.70 -4.95 10.19
CA HIS A 164 15.03 -5.12 9.59
C HIS A 164 15.48 -3.92 8.75
N GLY A 165 14.55 -3.04 8.39
CA GLY A 165 14.86 -1.85 7.60
C GLY A 165 15.04 -2.19 6.11
N PRO A 166 15.06 -1.17 5.23
CA PRO A 166 15.13 -1.36 3.78
C PRO A 166 16.50 -1.89 3.31
N ASP A 167 17.55 -1.65 4.09
CA ASP A 167 18.92 -2.11 3.80
C ASP A 167 19.35 -3.31 4.67
N ASN A 168 18.41 -3.92 5.40
CA ASN A 168 18.61 -5.13 6.20
C ASN A 168 19.66 -5.00 7.33
N ASP A 169 19.91 -3.79 7.81
CA ASP A 169 20.91 -3.46 8.83
C ASP A 169 20.30 -3.06 10.19
N GLY A 170 18.97 -3.12 10.30
CA GLY A 170 18.20 -2.71 11.48
C GLY A 170 17.93 -1.21 11.57
N ASN A 171 18.41 -0.39 10.63
CA ASN A 171 18.06 1.03 10.56
C ASN A 171 16.71 1.20 9.85
N ILE A 172 15.69 1.59 10.61
CA ILE A 172 14.32 1.68 10.08
C ILE A 172 14.05 3.08 9.54
N TYR A 173 13.91 3.17 8.23
CA TYR A 173 13.53 4.38 7.50
C TYR A 173 12.81 4.03 6.21
N ILE A 174 12.05 4.97 5.66
CA ILE A 174 11.37 4.82 4.37
C ILE A 174 12.30 5.33 3.28
N LYS A 175 12.65 4.43 2.35
CA LYS A 175 13.59 4.70 1.27
C LYS A 175 12.87 5.45 0.15
N LEU A 176 12.69 6.76 0.34
CA LEU A 176 11.99 7.64 -0.59
C LEU A 176 12.64 7.66 -1.98
N PHE A 177 13.97 7.56 -2.05
CA PHE A 177 14.74 7.55 -3.28
C PHE A 177 15.72 6.38 -3.35
N LYS A 178 16.00 5.92 -4.57
CA LYS A 178 17.12 5.04 -4.89
C LYS A 178 17.83 5.51 -6.14
N ASP A 179 19.15 5.69 -6.06
CA ASP A 179 19.99 6.12 -7.18
C ASP A 179 19.44 7.38 -7.90
N GLY A 180 18.88 8.32 -7.12
CA GLY A 180 18.27 9.56 -7.62
C GLY A 180 16.86 9.41 -8.20
N LYS A 181 16.27 8.21 -8.18
CA LYS A 181 14.91 7.92 -8.68
C LYS A 181 13.92 7.87 -7.51
N PRO A 182 12.72 8.47 -7.63
CA PRO A 182 11.65 8.30 -6.65
C PRO A 182 11.26 6.82 -6.53
N ARG A 183 11.17 6.31 -5.30
CA ARG A 183 10.84 4.92 -5.00
C ARG A 183 9.54 4.82 -4.21
N VAL A 184 9.49 5.47 -3.06
CA VAL A 184 8.27 5.61 -2.26
C VAL A 184 7.75 7.01 -2.42
N THR A 185 6.52 7.17 -2.90
CA THR A 185 5.98 8.46 -3.35
C THR A 185 4.55 8.68 -2.83
N GLN A 186 4.04 9.90 -3.03
CA GLN A 186 2.61 10.23 -2.84
C GLN A 186 1.87 10.34 -4.19
N ASN A 187 2.38 9.70 -5.25
CA ASN A 187 1.82 9.84 -6.60
C ASN A 187 0.39 9.30 -6.72
N CYS A 188 -0.05 8.46 -5.80
CA CYS A 188 -1.47 8.07 -5.69
C CYS A 188 -2.40 9.28 -5.62
N GLU A 189 -1.99 10.38 -4.99
CA GLU A 189 -2.84 11.55 -4.90
C GLU A 189 -2.98 12.36 -6.20
N LEU A 190 -2.20 12.03 -7.23
CA LEU A 190 -2.36 12.58 -8.57
C LEU A 190 -3.51 11.88 -9.33
N LYS A 191 -3.94 10.70 -8.89
CA LYS A 191 -5.07 9.99 -9.47
C LYS A 191 -6.35 10.78 -9.21
N THR A 192 -7.23 10.88 -10.18
CA THR A 192 -8.51 11.60 -10.07
C THR A 192 -9.70 10.65 -9.95
N VAL A 193 -9.51 9.38 -10.32
CA VAL A 193 -10.52 8.31 -10.26
C VAL A 193 -10.22 7.38 -9.08
N TYR A 194 -11.24 7.06 -8.29
CA TYR A 194 -11.10 6.20 -7.12
C TYR A 194 -10.89 4.73 -7.50
N GLU A 195 -11.68 4.17 -8.41
CA GLU A 195 -11.68 2.74 -8.70
C GLU A 195 -11.10 2.40 -10.08
N GLY A 196 -10.44 1.25 -10.19
CA GLY A 196 -9.87 0.77 -11.45
C GLY A 196 -8.82 -0.32 -11.31
N ASN A 197 -8.54 -1.02 -12.41
CA ASN A 197 -7.57 -2.12 -12.41
C ASN A 197 -6.13 -1.65 -12.65
N GLU A 198 -5.93 -0.50 -13.29
CA GLU A 198 -4.62 -0.09 -13.79
C GLU A 198 -4.19 1.30 -13.32
N ASN A 199 -5.13 2.25 -13.29
CA ASN A 199 -4.84 3.64 -12.96
C ASN A 199 -5.93 4.22 -12.06
N CYS A 200 -5.80 4.05 -10.74
CA CYS A 200 -6.79 4.53 -9.79
C CYS A 200 -6.18 4.81 -8.41
N PHE A 201 -6.92 5.54 -7.57
CA PHE A 201 -6.52 5.86 -6.20
C PHE A 201 -6.74 4.68 -5.23
N GLY A 202 -7.96 4.16 -5.18
CA GLY A 202 -8.47 3.29 -4.12
C GLY A 202 -8.49 1.79 -4.42
N GLY A 203 -8.34 1.38 -5.68
CA GLY A 203 -8.19 -0.03 -6.07
C GLY A 203 -9.30 -0.57 -7.00
N PRO A 204 -9.20 -1.84 -7.42
CA PRO A 204 -10.17 -2.46 -8.34
C PRO A 204 -11.52 -2.71 -7.66
N ASN A 205 -12.61 -2.65 -8.44
CA ASN A 205 -13.94 -3.03 -7.98
C ASN A 205 -13.97 -4.56 -7.78
N THR A 206 -14.14 -4.98 -6.53
CA THR A 206 -14.23 -6.39 -6.17
C THR A 206 -15.31 -6.63 -5.12
N HIS A 207 -15.69 -7.89 -5.00
CA HIS A 207 -16.36 -8.42 -3.81
C HIS A 207 -15.47 -8.34 -2.55
N PHE A 208 -15.95 -8.80 -1.40
CA PHE A 208 -15.15 -9.00 -0.19
C PHE A 208 -13.90 -9.80 -0.56
N SER A 209 -12.73 -9.22 -0.31
CA SER A 209 -11.48 -9.92 -0.55
C SER A 209 -10.47 -9.62 0.53
N HIS A 210 -9.92 -10.70 1.07
CA HIS A 210 -8.80 -10.63 1.98
C HIS A 210 -7.45 -10.57 1.24
N TYR A 211 -7.43 -11.07 -0.01
CA TYR A 211 -6.26 -11.10 -0.90
C TYR A 211 -6.76 -11.00 -2.34
N GLY A 212 -6.46 -9.91 -3.05
CA GLY A 212 -6.68 -9.82 -4.50
C GLY A 212 -5.38 -10.05 -5.28
N THR A 213 -5.46 -9.89 -6.60
CA THR A 213 -4.36 -10.26 -7.50
C THR A 213 -3.83 -9.12 -8.35
N ILE A 214 -4.44 -7.93 -8.30
CA ILE A 214 -4.12 -6.80 -9.18
C ILE A 214 -3.69 -5.60 -8.32
N PHE A 215 -2.52 -5.05 -8.64
CA PHE A 215 -2.01 -3.80 -8.08
C PHE A 215 -1.97 -2.72 -9.18
N PRO A 216 -2.91 -1.76 -9.14
CA PRO A 216 -2.89 -0.62 -10.06
C PRO A 216 -1.64 0.24 -9.85
N ALA A 217 -1.15 0.85 -10.92
CA ALA A 217 0.06 1.66 -10.91
C ALA A 217 -0.10 2.88 -9.99
N ASP A 218 0.78 2.99 -8.99
CA ASP A 218 0.77 4.08 -8.00
C ASP A 218 -0.59 4.30 -7.31
N SER A 219 -1.37 3.25 -7.06
CA SER A 219 -2.54 3.36 -6.18
C SER A 219 -2.11 3.59 -4.72
N LEU A 220 -3.03 4.05 -3.86
CA LEU A 220 -2.76 4.30 -2.44
C LEU A 220 -2.18 3.06 -1.73
N GLU A 221 -2.71 1.88 -2.06
CA GLU A 221 -2.26 0.60 -1.54
C GLU A 221 -0.90 0.18 -2.12
N THR A 222 -0.68 0.40 -3.42
CA THR A 222 0.57 0.01 -4.09
C THR A 222 1.74 0.90 -3.69
N ASN A 223 1.59 2.23 -3.76
CA ASN A 223 2.61 3.21 -3.40
C ASN A 223 1.94 4.43 -2.74
N PRO A 224 2.12 4.65 -1.42
CA PRO A 224 3.27 4.17 -0.63
C PRO A 224 3.06 2.95 0.27
N HIS A 225 1.84 2.47 0.47
CA HIS A 225 1.53 1.50 1.54
C HIS A 225 2.41 0.23 1.49
N ASN A 226 2.40 -0.52 0.38
CA ASN A 226 3.15 -1.78 0.29
C ASN A 226 4.67 -1.59 0.47
N PHE A 227 5.22 -0.50 -0.06
CA PHE A 227 6.64 -0.19 0.09
C PHE A 227 7.04 0.07 1.54
N VAL A 228 6.21 0.80 2.29
CA VAL A 228 6.50 1.08 3.71
C VAL A 228 6.46 -0.21 4.54
N HIS A 229 5.53 -1.11 4.25
CA HIS A 229 5.51 -2.44 4.85
C HIS A 229 6.84 -3.19 4.63
N ASN A 230 7.30 -3.24 3.37
CA ASN A 230 8.57 -3.90 3.02
C ASN A 230 9.80 -3.19 3.61
N ASP A 231 9.83 -1.86 3.64
CA ASP A 231 10.96 -1.10 4.18
C ASP A 231 11.06 -1.25 5.71
N VAL A 232 9.93 -1.31 6.43
CA VAL A 232 9.96 -1.51 7.87
C VAL A 232 10.29 -2.95 8.23
N GLY A 233 9.63 -3.91 7.59
CA GLY A 233 9.83 -5.33 7.88
C GLY A 233 11.21 -5.80 7.41
N GLY A 234 11.57 -5.54 6.16
CA GLY A 234 12.86 -5.93 5.58
C GLY A 234 13.11 -7.44 5.66
N VAL A 235 14.38 -7.82 5.42
CA VAL A 235 14.83 -9.22 5.46
C VAL A 235 16.18 -9.33 6.16
N ALA A 236 16.30 -10.04 7.28
CA ALA A 236 17.59 -10.23 7.92
C ALA A 236 17.79 -11.68 8.39
N ALA A 237 19.02 -12.17 8.23
CA ALA A 237 19.45 -13.50 8.70
C ALA A 237 18.50 -14.64 8.27
N GLY A 238 17.98 -14.57 7.04
CA GLY A 238 17.08 -15.59 6.50
C GLY A 238 15.62 -15.48 6.91
N ASN A 239 15.19 -14.37 7.56
CA ASN A 239 13.80 -14.16 7.98
C ASN A 239 13.30 -12.79 7.54
N GLU A 240 12.00 -12.70 7.29
CA GLU A 240 11.31 -11.43 7.06
C GLU A 240 10.87 -10.81 8.39
N GLY A 241 10.90 -9.48 8.45
CA GLY A 241 10.31 -8.76 9.57
C GLY A 241 8.78 -8.79 9.51
N ILE A 242 8.16 -8.64 10.67
CA ILE A 242 6.71 -8.82 10.82
C ILE A 242 5.89 -7.78 10.05
N MET A 243 6.43 -6.60 9.78
CA MET A 243 5.77 -5.59 8.94
C MET A 243 5.69 -5.97 7.45
N SER A 244 6.45 -6.96 6.98
CA SER A 244 6.45 -7.40 5.58
C SER A 244 5.32 -8.39 5.25
N ASP A 245 4.59 -8.93 6.22
CA ASP A 245 3.54 -9.93 5.97
C ASP A 245 2.18 -9.41 6.47
N PRO A 246 1.13 -9.37 5.62
CA PRO A 246 -0.22 -9.00 6.06
C PRO A 246 -0.71 -9.76 7.30
N ASN A 247 -0.31 -11.02 7.50
CA ASN A 247 -0.72 -11.83 8.64
C ASN A 247 0.05 -11.54 9.94
N THR A 248 1.07 -10.68 9.91
CA THR A 248 1.83 -10.30 11.11
C THR A 248 2.05 -8.80 11.27
N ALA A 249 1.81 -7.98 10.24
CA ALA A 249 2.15 -6.56 10.28
C ALA A 249 1.43 -5.80 11.41
N ALA A 250 0.16 -6.10 11.66
CA ALA A 250 -0.61 -5.46 12.72
C ALA A 250 -0.19 -5.85 14.16
N LEU A 251 0.73 -6.80 14.32
CA LEU A 251 1.40 -7.05 15.61
C LEU A 251 2.34 -5.91 16.00
N ASP A 252 2.92 -5.21 15.01
CA ASP A 252 3.85 -4.10 15.23
C ASP A 252 3.10 -2.80 15.53
N PRO A 253 3.34 -2.12 16.68
CA PRO A 253 2.70 -0.84 16.98
C PRO A 253 2.94 0.29 15.97
N ILE A 254 3.97 0.24 15.12
CA ILE A 254 4.17 1.26 14.07
C ILE A 254 3.16 1.12 12.92
N PHE A 255 2.57 -0.08 12.73
CA PHE A 255 1.55 -0.37 11.72
C PHE A 255 0.43 0.68 11.72
N TYR A 256 -0.12 0.96 12.90
CA TYR A 256 -1.28 1.82 13.04
C TYR A 256 -0.96 3.29 12.75
N LEU A 257 0.27 3.74 13.05
CA LEU A 257 0.72 5.09 12.71
C LEU A 257 1.01 5.24 11.21
N HIS A 258 1.52 4.19 10.57
CA HIS A 258 1.65 4.12 9.12
C HIS A 258 0.27 4.19 8.46
N HIS A 259 -0.68 3.36 8.90
CA HIS A 259 -2.04 3.33 8.37
C HIS A 259 -2.82 4.62 8.68
N CYS A 260 -2.53 5.32 9.78
CA CYS A 260 -3.05 6.68 9.98
C CYS A 260 -2.54 7.66 8.93
N ASN A 261 -1.32 7.50 8.38
CA ASN A 261 -0.85 8.32 7.27
C ASN A 261 -1.48 7.91 5.93
N ILE A 262 -1.76 6.63 5.73
CA ILE A 262 -2.55 6.15 4.57
C ILE A 262 -3.97 6.76 4.59
N ASP A 263 -4.64 6.69 5.75
CA ASP A 263 -5.95 7.29 5.97
C ASP A 263 -5.95 8.82 5.75
N ARG A 264 -4.88 9.48 6.20
CA ARG A 264 -4.64 10.91 5.99
C ARG A 264 -4.53 11.27 4.51
N MET A 265 -3.84 10.46 3.70
CA MET A 265 -3.73 10.67 2.26
C MET A 265 -5.09 10.52 1.56
N TRP A 266 -5.96 9.62 2.00
CA TRP A 266 -7.34 9.58 1.50
C TRP A 266 -8.14 10.85 1.87
N GLY A 267 -8.02 11.34 3.10
CA GLY A 267 -8.60 12.62 3.49
C GLY A 267 -8.09 13.82 2.66
N SER A 268 -6.77 13.86 2.42
CA SER A 268 -6.12 14.85 1.53
C SER A 268 -6.67 14.78 0.11
N TRP A 269 -6.78 13.57 -0.45
CA TRP A 269 -7.32 13.32 -1.77
C TRP A 269 -8.77 13.83 -1.94
N ASN A 270 -9.63 13.59 -0.95
CA ASN A 270 -10.99 14.15 -0.96
C ASN A 270 -10.99 15.69 -0.85
N LYS A 271 -10.11 16.26 -0.01
CA LYS A 271 -9.99 17.71 0.15
C LYS A 271 -9.52 18.42 -1.13
N LYS A 272 -8.79 17.73 -2.00
CA LYS A 272 -8.43 18.21 -3.35
C LYS A 272 -9.62 18.25 -4.33
N GLY A 273 -10.81 17.82 -3.91
CA GLY A 273 -12.04 17.87 -4.72
C GLY A 273 -12.37 16.55 -5.43
N ASN A 274 -11.57 15.51 -5.23
CA ASN A 274 -11.82 14.19 -5.82
C ASN A 274 -12.97 13.46 -5.11
N SER A 275 -13.74 12.70 -5.87
CA SER A 275 -14.99 12.07 -5.40
C SER A 275 -14.81 10.57 -5.14
N ASN A 276 -15.30 10.11 -4.00
CA ASN A 276 -15.41 8.68 -3.70
C ASN A 276 -16.52 8.02 -4.54
N PRO A 277 -16.53 6.68 -4.68
CA PRO A 277 -17.56 5.97 -5.44
C PRO A 277 -18.97 6.28 -4.93
N SER A 278 -19.92 6.38 -5.85
CA SER A 278 -21.35 6.54 -5.55
C SER A 278 -22.15 5.26 -5.80
N ASP A 279 -21.46 4.18 -6.16
CA ASP A 279 -22.04 2.87 -6.39
C ASP A 279 -22.71 2.34 -5.11
N ALA A 280 -23.88 1.74 -5.25
CA ALA A 280 -24.66 1.24 -4.12
C ALA A 280 -23.99 0.06 -3.40
N GLU A 281 -23.25 -0.77 -4.13
CA GLU A 281 -22.47 -1.89 -3.59
C GLU A 281 -21.29 -1.34 -2.79
N TRP A 282 -20.58 -0.33 -3.32
CA TRP A 282 -19.52 0.32 -2.56
C TRP A 282 -20.04 0.99 -1.29
N LEU A 283 -21.07 1.84 -1.41
CA LEU A 283 -21.64 2.58 -0.28
C LEU A 283 -22.19 1.66 0.81
N GLY A 284 -22.84 0.56 0.41
CA GLY A 284 -23.39 -0.43 1.33
C GLY A 284 -22.38 -1.46 1.85
N GLY A 285 -21.14 -1.43 1.35
CA GLY A 285 -20.10 -2.42 1.65
C GLY A 285 -20.48 -3.84 1.21
N PRO A 286 -19.64 -4.85 1.52
CA PRO A 286 -19.88 -6.21 1.03
C PRO A 286 -21.17 -6.85 1.56
N GLY A 287 -21.67 -6.42 2.72
CA GLY A 287 -23.00 -6.82 3.22
C GLY A 287 -24.15 -6.52 2.25
N LYS A 288 -24.03 -5.46 1.43
CA LYS A 288 -25.00 -5.13 0.38
C LYS A 288 -25.10 -6.20 -0.70
N MET A 289 -24.01 -6.90 -0.95
CA MET A 289 -23.90 -7.98 -1.94
C MET A 289 -24.24 -9.35 -1.33
N GLY A 290 -24.69 -9.40 -0.06
CA GLY A 290 -24.97 -10.64 0.66
C GLY A 290 -23.71 -11.34 1.17
N GLU A 291 -22.57 -10.64 1.19
CA GLU A 291 -21.32 -11.12 1.75
C GLU A 291 -21.16 -10.66 3.20
N ARG A 292 -19.95 -10.80 3.73
CA ARG A 292 -19.66 -10.42 5.10
C ARG A 292 -19.62 -8.90 5.29
N GLU A 293 -20.19 -8.44 6.40
CA GLU A 293 -20.16 -7.03 6.81
C GLU A 293 -18.81 -6.63 7.40
N PHE A 294 -18.45 -5.35 7.31
CA PHE A 294 -17.34 -4.82 8.11
C PHE A 294 -17.80 -4.70 9.55
N VAL A 295 -17.08 -5.38 10.45
CA VAL A 295 -17.43 -5.44 11.85
C VAL A 295 -16.18 -5.34 12.71
N MET A 296 -16.22 -4.46 13.71
CA MET A 296 -15.12 -4.26 14.66
C MET A 296 -15.62 -4.42 16.09
N PRO A 297 -14.84 -5.04 16.99
CA PRO A 297 -15.11 -4.96 18.40
C PRO A 297 -14.84 -3.54 18.88
N VAL A 298 -15.70 -3.02 19.75
CA VAL A 298 -15.50 -1.72 20.42
C VAL A 298 -15.59 -1.92 21.93
N ALA A 299 -15.43 -0.84 22.70
CA ALA A 299 -15.44 -0.89 24.16
C ALA A 299 -16.68 -1.61 24.73
N ASP A 300 -16.51 -2.21 25.91
CA ASP A 300 -17.56 -2.91 26.66
C ASP A 300 -18.17 -4.15 25.97
N GLY A 301 -17.42 -4.80 25.07
CA GLY A 301 -17.86 -6.03 24.39
C GLY A 301 -18.97 -5.82 23.37
N LYS A 302 -19.18 -4.57 22.95
CA LYS A 302 -20.09 -4.22 21.85
C LYS A 302 -19.39 -4.40 20.50
N GLU A 303 -20.19 -4.43 19.46
CA GLU A 303 -19.73 -4.48 18.07
C GLU A 303 -20.18 -3.24 17.31
N TRP A 304 -19.35 -2.82 16.37
CA TRP A 304 -19.67 -1.79 15.41
C TRP A 304 -19.64 -2.39 14.02
N VAL A 305 -20.83 -2.56 13.44
CA VAL A 305 -21.02 -2.85 12.02
C VAL A 305 -21.09 -1.53 11.27
N TYR A 306 -20.30 -1.39 10.21
CA TYR A 306 -20.24 -0.17 9.41
C TYR A 306 -20.05 -0.47 7.92
N THR A 307 -20.23 0.56 7.12
CA THR A 307 -20.08 0.53 5.66
C THR A 307 -19.17 1.67 5.21
N PRO A 308 -18.66 1.64 3.96
CA PRO A 308 -17.92 2.77 3.42
C PRO A 308 -18.67 4.10 3.50
N ASN A 309 -20.00 4.10 3.34
CA ASN A 309 -20.81 5.31 3.48
C ASN A 309 -20.71 5.96 4.88
N ASP A 310 -20.46 5.18 5.93
CA ASP A 310 -20.35 5.70 7.30
C ASP A 310 -19.00 6.39 7.57
N VAL A 311 -17.97 6.09 6.78
CA VAL A 311 -16.58 6.51 7.03
C VAL A 311 -15.95 7.30 5.89
N THR A 312 -16.62 7.40 4.73
CA THR A 312 -16.03 8.00 3.52
C THR A 312 -15.74 9.50 3.65
N ASN A 313 -16.58 10.25 4.37
CA ASN A 313 -16.45 11.69 4.50
C ASN A 313 -15.79 12.07 5.83
N LEU A 314 -14.50 12.46 5.78
CA LEU A 314 -13.74 12.85 6.98
C LEU A 314 -14.41 13.99 7.76
N ASP A 315 -15.02 14.98 7.08
CA ASP A 315 -15.68 16.13 7.73
C ASP A 315 -16.92 15.72 8.56
N SER A 316 -17.46 14.52 8.31
CA SER A 316 -18.59 13.97 9.06
C SER A 316 -18.18 13.18 10.30
N LEU A 317 -16.88 12.84 10.41
CA LEU A 317 -16.33 12.06 11.52
C LEU A 317 -15.95 12.98 12.69
N ASP A 318 -15.68 12.38 13.84
CA ASP A 318 -15.30 13.11 15.06
C ASP A 318 -13.79 13.31 15.21
N TYR A 319 -13.00 12.89 14.22
CA TYR A 319 -11.55 13.10 14.17
C TYR A 319 -11.09 13.76 12.88
N SER A 320 -9.89 14.33 12.91
CA SER A 320 -9.21 14.91 11.75
C SER A 320 -7.69 14.89 11.93
N TYR A 321 -6.96 15.53 11.01
CA TYR A 321 -5.50 15.61 11.01
C TYR A 321 -5.04 17.06 11.18
N ASP A 322 -3.99 17.28 11.97
CA ASP A 322 -3.40 18.61 12.16
C ASP A 322 -2.88 19.22 10.85
N ASN A 323 -2.47 18.38 9.89
CA ASN A 323 -2.07 18.79 8.57
C ASN A 323 -2.56 17.77 7.52
N LEU A 324 -3.29 18.19 6.49
CA LEU A 324 -3.65 17.36 5.33
C LEU A 324 -2.78 17.65 4.08
N GLU A 325 -1.85 18.59 4.15
CA GLU A 325 -0.97 18.91 3.03
C GLU A 325 0.04 17.80 2.78
N THR A 326 0.20 17.45 1.52
CA THR A 326 1.09 16.39 1.06
C THR A 326 2.12 16.93 0.09
N GLN A 327 3.26 16.26 0.03
CA GLN A 327 4.35 16.59 -0.87
C GLN A 327 4.22 15.67 -2.09
N THR A 328 3.16 15.86 -2.90
CA THR A 328 3.23 15.38 -4.28
C THR A 328 4.35 16.18 -4.92
N GLU A 329 5.54 15.59 -5.00
CA GLU A 329 6.69 16.23 -5.61
C GLU A 329 6.27 16.87 -6.92
N SER A 330 6.76 18.07 -7.18
CA SER A 330 6.65 18.73 -8.49
C SER A 330 7.52 18.01 -9.53
N ILE A 331 7.47 16.67 -9.57
CA ILE A 331 7.71 15.92 -10.79
C ILE A 331 6.66 16.48 -11.74
N VAL A 332 7.13 17.07 -12.85
CA VAL A 332 6.28 17.58 -13.93
C VAL A 332 5.07 16.69 -14.02
N SER A 333 3.91 17.18 -13.60
CA SER A 333 2.71 16.37 -13.61
C SER A 333 2.60 15.86 -15.04
N ASP A 334 2.62 14.54 -15.24
CA ASP A 334 2.36 13.88 -16.53
C ASP A 334 0.89 14.08 -16.94
N THR A 335 0.36 15.29 -16.75
CA THR A 335 -0.92 15.72 -17.28
C THR A 335 -0.87 15.56 -18.78
N ALA A 336 -2.04 15.32 -19.38
CA ALA A 336 -2.18 15.29 -20.82
C ALA A 336 -1.60 16.57 -21.47
N VAL A 337 -1.70 17.73 -20.81
CA VAL A 337 -1.15 18.99 -21.30
C VAL A 337 0.38 18.98 -21.38
N GLU A 338 1.07 18.62 -20.30
CA GLU A 338 2.54 18.60 -20.30
C GLU A 338 3.08 17.53 -21.24
N ARG A 339 2.41 16.39 -21.33
CA ARG A 339 2.71 15.35 -22.33
C ARG A 339 2.56 15.89 -23.77
N LEU A 340 1.47 16.57 -24.09
CA LEU A 340 1.26 17.16 -25.42
C LEU A 340 2.33 18.22 -25.74
N LYS A 341 2.69 19.08 -24.78
CA LYS A 341 3.79 20.05 -24.93
C LYS A 341 5.12 19.36 -25.22
N ARG A 342 5.45 18.29 -24.48
CA ARG A 342 6.64 17.46 -24.71
C ARG A 342 6.66 16.87 -26.12
N LEU A 343 5.50 16.47 -26.63
CA LEU A 343 5.33 15.94 -27.99
C LEU A 343 5.31 17.05 -29.08
N GLY A 344 5.56 18.31 -28.72
CA GLY A 344 5.63 19.42 -29.66
C GLY A 344 4.28 19.99 -30.09
N ILE A 345 3.18 19.62 -29.41
CA ILE A 345 1.86 20.18 -29.66
C ILE A 345 1.74 21.54 -28.99
N LEU A 346 1.34 22.54 -29.76
CA LEU A 346 1.12 23.91 -29.27
C LEU A 346 -0.12 23.94 -28.37
N VAL A 347 0.09 24.01 -27.06
CA VAL A 347 -0.97 24.23 -26.07
C VAL A 347 -0.88 25.67 -25.58
N GLN A 348 -1.98 26.43 -25.70
CA GLN A 348 -2.06 27.76 -25.09
C GLN A 348 -2.15 27.60 -23.57
N ASP A 349 -1.43 28.44 -22.80
CA ASP A 349 -1.33 28.36 -21.33
C ASP A 349 -2.68 28.42 -20.58
N ASN A 350 -3.77 28.77 -21.26
CA ASN A 350 -5.10 28.97 -20.70
C ASN A 350 -6.07 27.78 -20.92
N ILE A 351 -5.63 26.71 -21.61
CA ILE A 351 -6.46 25.53 -21.87
C ILE A 351 -6.26 24.50 -20.76
N GLN A 352 -7.31 24.27 -19.97
CA GLN A 352 -7.39 23.14 -19.05
C GLN A 352 -8.02 21.96 -19.78
N LEU A 353 -7.21 20.95 -20.13
CA LEU A 353 -7.74 19.61 -20.33
C LEU A 353 -8.18 19.09 -18.96
N LYS A 354 -9.23 18.26 -18.92
CA LYS A 354 -9.58 17.61 -17.66
C LYS A 354 -8.45 16.65 -17.28
N ASP A 355 -7.99 16.70 -16.03
CA ASP A 355 -6.93 15.82 -15.54
C ASP A 355 -7.37 14.34 -15.50
N ASP A 356 -8.69 14.08 -15.57
CA ASP A 356 -9.28 12.73 -15.59
C ASP A 356 -9.07 11.93 -16.88
N ILE A 357 -8.53 12.56 -17.94
CA ILE A 357 -8.41 11.90 -19.25
C ILE A 357 -7.56 10.63 -19.13
N MET A 358 -6.42 10.68 -18.44
CA MET A 358 -5.49 9.55 -18.35
C MET A 358 -5.85 8.54 -17.25
N ASP A 359 -6.77 8.88 -16.34
CA ASP A 359 -7.18 8.05 -15.20
C ASP A 359 -8.47 7.26 -15.44
N ASN A 360 -9.03 7.33 -16.65
CA ASN A 360 -10.28 6.69 -16.98
C ASN A 360 -10.07 5.21 -17.37
N ASN A 361 -10.48 4.31 -16.48
CA ASN A 361 -10.36 2.86 -16.62
C ASN A 361 -11.43 2.20 -17.54
N ASP A 362 -12.38 2.96 -18.11
CA ASP A 362 -13.40 2.43 -19.03
C ASP A 362 -12.92 2.35 -20.49
N LYS A 363 -11.69 2.82 -20.76
CA LYS A 363 -11.18 2.93 -22.12
C LYS A 363 -10.71 1.58 -22.67
N GLN A 364 -10.78 1.44 -23.99
CA GLN A 364 -10.42 0.20 -24.66
C GLN A 364 -8.91 -0.06 -24.54
N THR A 365 -8.56 -1.17 -23.88
CA THR A 365 -7.20 -1.69 -23.79
C THR A 365 -6.94 -2.75 -24.87
N GLU A 366 -5.72 -2.80 -25.39
CA GLU A 366 -5.29 -3.80 -26.37
C GLU A 366 -3.85 -4.24 -26.09
N LEU A 367 -3.64 -5.56 -26.11
CA LEU A 367 -2.31 -6.15 -25.99
C LEU A 367 -1.44 -5.73 -27.18
N VAL A 368 -0.30 -5.09 -26.89
CA VAL A 368 0.71 -4.69 -27.88
C VAL A 368 1.70 -5.82 -28.13
N GLY A 369 2.15 -6.45 -27.04
CA GLY A 369 3.15 -7.51 -27.07
C GLY A 369 3.29 -8.20 -25.74
N ALA A 370 3.99 -9.33 -25.75
CA ALA A 370 4.35 -10.06 -24.54
C ALA A 370 5.68 -10.79 -24.71
N ASN A 371 6.31 -11.09 -23.58
CA ASN A 371 7.50 -11.93 -23.56
C ASN A 371 7.15 -13.41 -23.78
N LYS A 372 8.17 -14.22 -24.03
CA LYS A 372 8.04 -15.67 -24.17
C LYS A 372 8.48 -16.37 -22.90
N GLY A 373 7.53 -17.05 -22.27
CA GLY A 373 7.76 -17.91 -21.11
C GLY A 373 7.95 -17.15 -19.79
N SER A 374 7.89 -17.92 -18.72
CA SER A 374 8.16 -17.45 -17.36
C SER A 374 9.66 -17.37 -17.08
N PHE A 375 10.03 -16.57 -16.10
CA PHE A 375 11.40 -16.49 -15.62
C PHE A 375 11.46 -16.30 -14.10
N GLU A 376 12.62 -16.60 -13.53
CA GLU A 376 12.89 -16.48 -12.10
C GLU A 376 13.64 -15.17 -11.81
N ILE A 377 13.29 -14.52 -10.71
CA ILE A 377 14.03 -13.38 -10.16
C ILE A 377 15.04 -13.91 -9.16
N THR A 378 16.29 -13.47 -9.30
CA THR A 378 17.40 -13.84 -8.42
C THR A 378 18.13 -12.58 -7.97
N ASN A 379 19.22 -12.70 -7.20
CA ASN A 379 20.11 -11.58 -6.84
C ASN A 379 20.87 -10.94 -8.03
N ARG A 380 20.41 -11.12 -9.26
CA ARG A 380 20.99 -10.58 -10.49
C ARG A 380 19.88 -9.97 -11.34
N VAL A 381 20.27 -9.04 -12.21
CA VAL A 381 19.35 -8.50 -13.21
C VAL A 381 18.88 -9.63 -14.13
N THR A 382 17.58 -9.87 -14.16
CA THR A 382 16.95 -10.78 -15.11
C THR A 382 16.42 -9.97 -16.29
N ASN A 383 16.74 -10.41 -17.50
CA ASN A 383 16.30 -9.75 -18.73
C ASN A 383 15.28 -10.62 -19.46
N THR A 384 14.26 -9.97 -20.01
CA THR A 384 13.32 -10.57 -20.95
C THR A 384 13.03 -9.60 -22.08
N LYS A 385 12.38 -10.08 -23.13
CA LYS A 385 12.06 -9.29 -24.32
C LYS A 385 10.58 -9.42 -24.63
N VAL A 386 9.89 -8.29 -24.73
CA VAL A 386 8.48 -8.21 -25.12
C VAL A 386 8.44 -8.02 -26.62
N ASP A 387 8.07 -9.07 -27.36
CA ASP A 387 7.93 -8.99 -28.81
C ASP A 387 6.60 -8.30 -29.17
N PHE A 388 6.66 -7.31 -30.06
CA PHE A 388 5.47 -6.60 -30.53
C PHE A 388 4.80 -7.29 -31.71
N SER A 389 3.49 -7.14 -31.81
CA SER A 389 2.81 -7.39 -33.08
C SER A 389 2.90 -6.14 -33.98
N ASP A 390 3.26 -6.33 -35.26
CA ASP A 390 3.32 -5.23 -36.25
C ASP A 390 2.04 -4.40 -36.30
N LYS A 391 0.89 -5.04 -36.05
CA LYS A 391 -0.42 -4.40 -36.07
C LYS A 391 -0.63 -3.46 -34.88
N ALA A 392 -0.20 -3.87 -33.69
CA ALA A 392 -0.42 -3.08 -32.48
C ALA A 392 0.58 -1.92 -32.34
N LEU A 393 1.84 -2.12 -32.72
CA LEU A 393 2.82 -1.01 -32.76
C LEU A 393 2.37 0.10 -33.72
N LYS A 394 1.89 -0.26 -34.92
CA LYS A 394 1.31 0.71 -35.87
C LYS A 394 0.13 1.50 -35.29
N LYS A 395 -0.64 0.88 -34.39
CA LYS A 395 -1.77 1.54 -33.73
C LYS A 395 -1.27 2.56 -32.71
N VAL A 396 -0.26 2.22 -31.91
CA VAL A 396 0.42 3.16 -30.99
C VAL A 396 1.04 4.32 -31.79
N SER A 397 1.82 4.05 -32.84
CA SER A 397 2.40 5.09 -33.71
C SER A 397 1.35 6.00 -34.34
N LYS A 398 0.21 5.44 -34.76
CA LYS A 398 -0.91 6.23 -35.31
C LYS A 398 -1.54 7.19 -34.31
N SER A 399 -1.48 6.91 -33.01
CA SER A 399 -2.02 7.83 -32.00
C SER A 399 -1.19 9.12 -31.91
N PHE A 400 0.14 9.02 -32.00
CA PHE A 400 1.03 10.18 -32.07
C PHE A 400 0.76 11.07 -33.29
N LEU A 401 0.47 10.48 -34.45
CA LEU A 401 0.13 11.25 -35.66
C LEU A 401 -1.15 12.08 -35.53
N LYS A 402 -2.01 11.75 -34.56
CA LYS A 402 -3.26 12.45 -34.28
C LYS A 402 -3.19 13.33 -33.03
N ALA A 403 -2.03 13.37 -32.37
CA ALA A 403 -1.82 14.11 -31.13
C ALA A 403 -2.35 15.54 -31.27
N SER A 404 -3.32 15.88 -30.44
CA SER A 404 -4.00 17.17 -30.40
C SER A 404 -4.62 17.38 -29.02
N LEU A 405 -5.24 18.54 -28.80
CA LEU A 405 -5.99 18.80 -27.58
C LEU A 405 -7.25 17.92 -27.48
N GLU A 406 -7.76 17.46 -28.63
CA GLU A 406 -8.95 16.63 -28.73
C GLU A 406 -8.64 15.13 -28.76
N GLU A 407 -7.45 14.75 -29.23
CA GLU A 407 -6.97 13.35 -29.29
C GLU A 407 -5.59 13.25 -28.63
N VAL A 408 -5.58 12.93 -27.33
CA VAL A 408 -4.36 12.64 -26.59
C VAL A 408 -3.81 11.28 -27.08
N PRO A 409 -2.49 11.13 -27.31
CA PRO A 409 -1.91 9.86 -27.69
C PRO A 409 -2.19 8.76 -26.67
N ASP A 410 -2.15 7.50 -27.13
CA ASP A 410 -2.48 6.38 -26.26
C ASP A 410 -1.56 6.33 -25.03
N ARG A 411 -2.13 5.92 -23.90
CA ARG A 411 -1.36 5.52 -22.72
C ARG A 411 -0.81 4.13 -22.97
N VAL A 412 0.43 3.88 -22.56
CA VAL A 412 1.06 2.56 -22.70
C VAL A 412 1.62 2.13 -21.36
N TYR A 413 1.22 0.95 -20.92
CA TYR A 413 1.61 0.40 -19.63
C TYR A 413 2.11 -1.03 -19.79
N LEU A 414 2.93 -1.45 -18.83
CA LEU A 414 3.55 -2.76 -18.75
C LEU A 414 3.01 -3.50 -17.54
N LEU A 415 2.65 -4.77 -17.73
CA LEU A 415 2.23 -5.66 -16.66
C LEU A 415 3.32 -6.70 -16.38
N LEU A 416 3.65 -6.89 -15.09
CA LEU A 416 4.29 -8.11 -14.60
C LEU A 416 3.17 -9.00 -14.08
N GLU A 417 2.84 -10.03 -14.83
CA GLU A 417 1.69 -10.90 -14.57
C GLU A 417 2.12 -12.22 -13.93
N ASN A 418 1.23 -12.75 -13.08
CA ASN A 418 1.42 -14.01 -12.38
C ASN A 418 2.77 -14.09 -11.65
N VAL A 419 3.12 -13.01 -10.95
CA VAL A 419 4.26 -13.01 -10.06
C VAL A 419 3.92 -13.88 -8.87
N LYS A 420 4.69 -14.95 -8.66
CA LYS A 420 4.50 -15.88 -7.54
C LYS A 420 5.77 -15.98 -6.73
N GLY A 421 5.63 -16.23 -5.43
CA GLY A 421 6.76 -16.52 -4.57
C GLY A 421 6.38 -16.83 -3.13
N ASN A 422 7.40 -17.10 -2.32
CA ASN A 422 7.28 -17.47 -0.91
C ASN A 422 7.78 -16.37 0.06
N VAL A 423 7.95 -15.14 -0.42
CA VAL A 423 8.45 -13.98 0.31
C VAL A 423 7.60 -12.76 -0.06
N ASN A 424 7.44 -11.82 0.86
CA ASN A 424 6.69 -10.58 0.71
C ASN A 424 7.59 -9.34 0.73
N ALA A 425 8.67 -9.37 1.52
CA ALA A 425 9.54 -8.23 1.85
C ALA A 425 10.41 -7.72 0.68
N ASN A 426 10.40 -8.40 -0.47
CA ASN A 426 11.22 -7.99 -1.60
C ASN A 426 10.58 -6.85 -2.39
N THR A 427 11.43 -5.96 -2.89
CA THR A 427 11.08 -4.90 -3.83
C THR A 427 11.90 -5.11 -5.10
N LEU A 428 11.32 -4.80 -6.26
CA LEU A 428 11.94 -4.96 -7.57
C LEU A 428 12.00 -3.61 -8.27
N GLU A 429 13.07 -3.38 -9.03
CA GLU A 429 13.17 -2.30 -10.01
C GLU A 429 12.93 -2.86 -11.41
N VAL A 430 12.07 -2.21 -12.18
CA VAL A 430 11.81 -2.55 -13.58
C VAL A 430 12.36 -1.45 -14.47
N SER A 431 13.04 -1.85 -15.54
CA SER A 431 13.53 -0.96 -16.59
C SER A 431 13.12 -1.46 -17.96
N VAL A 432 12.84 -0.53 -18.86
CA VAL A 432 12.46 -0.79 -20.26
C VAL A 432 13.45 -0.05 -21.16
N ASN A 433 14.15 -0.78 -22.04
CA ASN A 433 15.22 -0.25 -22.90
C ASN A 433 16.25 0.60 -22.13
N ASN A 434 16.67 0.13 -20.95
CA ASN A 434 17.59 0.79 -20.01
C ASN A 434 17.07 2.10 -19.38
N GLN A 435 15.80 2.45 -19.60
CA GLN A 435 15.12 3.53 -18.89
C GLN A 435 14.34 2.98 -17.70
N HIS A 436 14.32 3.71 -16.60
CA HIS A 436 13.57 3.31 -15.40
C HIS A 436 12.08 3.35 -15.68
N ALA A 437 11.37 2.25 -15.43
CA ALA A 437 9.92 2.16 -15.58
C ALA A 437 9.19 2.26 -14.24
N GLY A 438 9.83 1.88 -13.14
CA GLY A 438 9.25 1.99 -11.80
C GLY A 438 9.81 0.96 -10.83
N PHE A 439 9.35 1.05 -9.60
CA PHE A 439 9.58 0.04 -8.57
C PHE A 439 8.29 -0.73 -8.27
N ILE A 440 8.43 -1.95 -7.78
CA ILE A 440 7.32 -2.82 -7.38
C ILE A 440 7.63 -3.43 -6.01
N SER A 441 6.72 -3.27 -5.04
CA SER A 441 6.76 -4.00 -3.77
C SER A 441 6.00 -5.32 -3.88
N LEU A 442 6.57 -6.41 -3.37
CA LEU A 442 5.97 -7.75 -3.35
C LEU A 442 5.15 -8.04 -2.09
N PHE A 443 4.71 -7.01 -1.35
CA PHE A 443 3.91 -7.17 -0.14
C PHE A 443 2.66 -8.03 -0.43
N GLY A 444 2.45 -9.10 0.35
CA GLY A 444 1.35 -10.05 0.19
C GLY A 444 1.56 -11.13 -0.90
N LEU A 445 2.69 -11.16 -1.60
CA LEU A 445 2.99 -12.13 -2.66
C LEU A 445 2.82 -13.59 -2.23
N ARG A 446 3.26 -13.92 -1.02
CA ARG A 446 3.17 -15.28 -0.48
C ARG A 446 1.72 -15.77 -0.47
N ASN A 447 0.82 -14.99 0.12
CA ASN A 447 -0.60 -15.35 0.24
C ASN A 447 -1.25 -15.47 -1.15
N ALA A 448 -0.97 -14.54 -2.06
CA ALA A 448 -1.47 -14.56 -3.43
C ALA A 448 -0.96 -15.75 -4.27
N SER A 449 0.14 -16.38 -3.84
CA SER A 449 0.73 -17.54 -4.52
C SER A 449 0.13 -18.88 -4.10
N LEU A 450 -0.69 -18.91 -3.03
CA LEU A 450 -1.31 -20.12 -2.51
C LEU A 450 -2.60 -20.44 -3.27
N ASP A 451 -2.77 -21.72 -3.62
CA ASP A 451 -3.89 -22.24 -4.41
C ASP A 451 -5.26 -22.02 -3.74
N ASP A 452 -5.30 -21.88 -2.41
CA ASP A 452 -6.54 -21.75 -1.62
C ASP A 452 -6.93 -20.29 -1.30
N SER A 453 -6.19 -19.28 -1.79
CA SER A 453 -6.55 -17.86 -1.61
C SER A 453 -7.72 -17.42 -2.52
N HIS A 454 -8.35 -16.28 -2.25
CA HIS A 454 -9.35 -15.72 -3.18
C HIS A 454 -8.66 -15.31 -4.49
N GLY A 455 -8.91 -16.07 -5.57
CA GLY A 455 -8.11 -16.00 -6.81
C GLY A 455 -6.92 -16.98 -6.86
N GLY A 456 -6.94 -17.99 -6.00
CA GLY A 456 -5.78 -18.76 -5.54
C GLY A 456 -4.91 -19.40 -6.59
N GLY A 457 -3.60 -19.25 -6.34
CA GLY A 457 -2.51 -19.75 -7.15
C GLY A 457 -2.13 -18.83 -8.32
N ASN A 458 -2.85 -17.74 -8.59
CA ASN A 458 -2.54 -16.88 -9.74
C ASN A 458 -1.37 -15.91 -9.50
N GLY A 459 -0.99 -15.66 -8.26
CA GLY A 459 0.03 -14.68 -7.90
C GLY A 459 -0.45 -13.24 -8.05
N LEU A 460 0.48 -12.30 -7.95
CA LEU A 460 0.25 -10.87 -8.10
C LEU A 460 0.48 -10.41 -9.54
N THR A 461 -0.26 -9.38 -9.94
CA THR A 461 -0.07 -8.64 -11.19
C THR A 461 0.19 -7.18 -10.87
N PHE A 462 1.28 -6.64 -11.40
CA PHE A 462 1.71 -5.27 -11.15
C PHE A 462 1.68 -4.46 -12.43
N SER A 463 1.14 -3.25 -12.36
CA SER A 463 1.09 -2.30 -13.47
C SER A 463 2.14 -1.21 -13.32
N LEU A 464 2.82 -0.89 -14.42
CA LEU A 464 3.76 0.22 -14.52
C LEU A 464 3.45 1.05 -15.75
N ASP A 465 3.28 2.36 -15.59
CA ASP A 465 3.11 3.27 -16.70
C ASP A 465 4.45 3.48 -17.43
N ILE A 466 4.51 3.12 -18.71
CA ILE A 466 5.73 3.28 -19.54
C ILE A 466 5.52 4.30 -20.65
N THR A 467 4.46 5.11 -20.56
CA THR A 467 4.05 6.07 -21.59
C THR A 467 5.19 7.02 -21.94
N ASN A 468 5.88 7.56 -20.93
CA ASN A 468 7.04 8.45 -21.15
C ASN A 468 8.19 7.77 -21.92
N ILE A 469 8.43 6.47 -21.69
CA ILE A 469 9.46 5.71 -22.42
C ILE A 469 9.06 5.54 -23.89
N ILE A 470 7.76 5.33 -24.17
CA ILE A 470 7.23 5.23 -25.53
C ILE A 470 7.26 6.59 -26.23
N ASP A 471 6.94 7.67 -25.52
CA ASP A 471 7.05 9.04 -26.02
C ASP A 471 8.50 9.37 -26.41
N ASP A 472 9.49 8.98 -25.59
CA ASP A 472 10.90 9.15 -25.92
C ASP A 472 11.32 8.36 -27.17
N LEU A 473 10.89 7.10 -27.29
CA LEU A 473 11.12 6.32 -28.50
C LEU A 473 10.49 6.96 -29.75
N HIS A 474 9.33 7.61 -29.60
CA HIS A 474 8.70 8.35 -30.69
C HIS A 474 9.54 9.58 -31.07
N LEU A 475 9.93 10.41 -30.09
CA LEU A 475 10.70 11.64 -30.30
C LEU A 475 12.09 11.37 -30.91
N GLU A 476 12.69 10.23 -30.59
CA GLU A 476 13.95 9.78 -31.19
C GLU A 476 13.79 9.19 -32.60
N ASN A 477 12.56 9.13 -33.15
CA ASN A 477 12.22 8.46 -34.41
C ASN A 477 12.57 6.97 -34.44
N ASN A 478 12.57 6.32 -33.27
CA ASN A 478 12.91 4.92 -33.09
C ASN A 478 11.70 4.00 -32.97
N LEU A 479 10.52 4.53 -32.62
CA LEU A 479 9.32 3.72 -32.34
C LEU A 479 8.89 2.81 -33.50
N GLU A 480 8.94 3.28 -34.75
CA GLU A 480 8.56 2.45 -35.91
C GLU A 480 9.64 1.42 -36.30
N ASN A 481 10.86 1.57 -35.77
CA ASN A 481 12.02 0.74 -36.11
C ASN A 481 12.27 -0.38 -35.10
N ILE A 482 11.50 -0.43 -34.00
CA ILE A 482 11.61 -1.49 -32.99
C ILE A 482 10.56 -2.58 -33.22
N ASN A 483 10.94 -3.84 -33.00
CA ASN A 483 10.01 -4.97 -33.00
C ASN A 483 9.79 -5.54 -31.59
N SER A 484 10.38 -4.91 -30.57
CA SER A 484 10.33 -5.37 -29.20
C SER A 484 10.80 -4.31 -28.21
N LEU A 485 10.47 -4.51 -26.93
CA LEU A 485 11.12 -3.84 -25.82
C LEU A 485 11.98 -4.82 -25.02
N ASN A 486 13.18 -4.38 -24.63
CA ASN A 486 13.97 -5.09 -23.63
C ASN A 486 13.47 -4.69 -22.25
N VAL A 487 13.14 -5.67 -21.41
CA VAL A 487 12.68 -5.45 -20.05
C VAL A 487 13.69 -6.09 -19.10
N SER A 488 14.16 -5.31 -18.14
CA SER A 488 15.08 -5.76 -17.11
C SER A 488 14.37 -5.65 -15.76
N VAL A 489 14.46 -6.70 -14.95
CA VAL A 489 13.95 -6.74 -13.59
C VAL A 489 15.14 -6.99 -12.66
N ALA A 490 15.36 -6.09 -11.71
CA ALA A 490 16.45 -6.16 -10.76
C ALA A 490 15.90 -6.18 -9.33
N PRO A 491 16.45 -6.97 -8.41
CA PRO A 491 16.10 -6.87 -7.00
C PRO A 491 16.56 -5.53 -6.45
N ASP A 492 15.71 -4.90 -5.65
CA ASP A 492 16.04 -3.70 -4.90
C ASP A 492 16.77 -4.00 -3.59
N ASN A 493 16.33 -5.07 -2.92
CA ASN A 493 16.91 -5.63 -1.73
C ASN A 493 17.26 -7.11 -1.92
N GLU A 494 18.05 -7.67 -1.00
CA GLU A 494 18.52 -9.05 -1.09
C GLU A 494 17.35 -10.06 -1.19
N ILE A 495 17.48 -11.00 -2.13
CA ILE A 495 16.64 -12.19 -2.23
C ILE A 495 17.35 -13.34 -1.52
N LEU A 496 16.72 -13.96 -0.53
CA LEU A 496 17.33 -15.05 0.24
C LEU A 496 17.53 -16.31 -0.61
N SER A 497 18.45 -17.18 -0.21
CA SER A 497 18.83 -18.36 -1.00
C SER A 497 17.72 -19.41 -1.17
N ASP A 498 16.76 -19.46 -0.27
CA ASP A 498 15.57 -20.33 -0.28
C ASP A 498 14.31 -19.63 -0.79
N THR A 499 14.45 -18.35 -1.19
CA THR A 499 13.39 -17.59 -1.81
C THR A 499 13.24 -17.99 -3.27
N LYS A 500 11.99 -18.19 -3.69
CA LYS A 500 11.62 -18.40 -5.08
C LYS A 500 10.65 -17.31 -5.50
N ILE A 501 11.03 -16.50 -6.47
CA ILE A 501 10.17 -15.49 -7.09
C ILE A 501 10.15 -15.76 -8.59
N THR A 502 8.98 -15.97 -9.16
CA THR A 502 8.81 -16.21 -10.60
C THR A 502 7.84 -15.21 -11.19
N VAL A 503 8.15 -14.69 -12.37
CA VAL A 503 7.24 -13.88 -13.19
C VAL A 503 6.70 -14.77 -14.29
N GLY A 504 5.38 -14.95 -14.34
CA GLY A 504 4.75 -15.81 -15.34
C GLY A 504 4.81 -15.20 -16.74
N ARG A 505 4.56 -13.88 -16.83
CA ARG A 505 4.55 -13.14 -18.09
C ARG A 505 4.84 -11.66 -17.88
N VAL A 506 5.46 -11.04 -18.86
CA VAL A 506 5.53 -9.58 -19.02
C VAL A 506 4.77 -9.21 -20.29
N SER A 507 3.80 -8.32 -20.17
CA SER A 507 2.99 -7.86 -21.30
C SER A 507 2.93 -6.34 -21.34
N VAL A 508 2.71 -5.81 -22.54
CA VAL A 508 2.56 -4.38 -22.77
C VAL A 508 1.22 -4.15 -23.43
N TYR A 509 0.46 -3.21 -22.87
CA TYR A 509 -0.86 -2.83 -23.34
C TYR A 509 -0.88 -1.36 -23.74
N ARG A 510 -1.72 -1.05 -24.72
CA ARG A 510 -2.12 0.31 -25.03
C ARG A 510 -3.53 0.53 -24.50
N GLU A 511 -3.77 1.70 -23.95
CA GLU A 511 -5.09 2.19 -23.61
C GLU A 511 -5.36 3.42 -24.45
N LYS A 512 -6.41 3.35 -25.28
CA LYS A 512 -6.78 4.47 -26.15
C LYS A 512 -7.25 5.63 -25.27
N GLN A 513 -6.71 6.83 -25.47
CA GLN A 513 -7.08 8.03 -24.71
C GLN A 513 -8.17 8.86 -25.38
#